data_AF-A0A6P2ASH7-F1
#
_entry.id   AF-A0A6P2ASH7-F1
#
_cell.length_a   1.000
_cell.length_b   1.000
_cell.length_c   1.000
_cell.angle_alpha   90.00
_cell.angle_beta   90.00
_cell.angle_gamma   90.00
#
_symmetry.space_group_name_H-M   'P 1'
#
loop_
_entity.id
_entity.type
_entity.pdbx_description
1 polymer ?
#
loop_
_entity_poly.entity_id
_entity_poly.type
_entity_poly.pdbx_seq_one_letter_code
_entity_poly.pdbx_strand_id
1 'polypeptide(L)'
;MPKNAIAELLESIGRQPPQLSSEVEEAARKLEESGAFVCKRTGRPGTQLPEPPFRGPVGQWIYENVSRETWNEWIGQGTKVINELRLDFSREEDQDTYDQHMYEFLGIDESLLE
;
A
#
# COMPACT_ATOMS: atom_id res chain seq x y z
N MET A 1 -23.39 -1.02 -22.23
CA MET A 1 -22.15 -0.55 -21.55
C MET A 1 -21.30 0.20 -22.57
N PRO A 2 -20.68 1.34 -22.22
CA PRO A 2 -19.91 2.19 -23.14
C PRO A 2 -18.75 1.47 -23.85
N LYS A 3 -18.20 0.40 -23.25
CA LYS A 3 -17.13 -0.42 -23.85
C LYS A 3 -17.53 -1.08 -25.19
N ASN A 4 -18.78 -1.53 -25.31
CA ASN A 4 -19.25 -2.22 -26.53
C ASN A 4 -19.42 -1.24 -27.70
N ALA A 5 -19.91 -0.03 -27.42
CA ALA A 5 -20.08 1.02 -28.43
C ALA A 5 -18.74 1.50 -29.00
N ILE A 6 -17.69 1.53 -28.18
CA ILE A 6 -16.33 1.86 -28.62
C ILE A 6 -15.77 0.74 -29.52
N ALA A 7 -16.02 -0.53 -29.18
CA ALA A 7 -15.60 -1.65 -30.01
C ALA A 7 -16.29 -1.65 -31.39
N GLU A 8 -17.61 -1.43 -31.44
CA GLU A 8 -18.37 -1.31 -32.69
C GLU A 8 -17.90 -0.13 -33.55
N LEU A 9 -17.56 1.01 -32.94
CA LEU A 9 -17.01 2.17 -33.65
C LEU A 9 -15.63 1.87 -34.27
N LEU A 10 -14.75 1.18 -33.54
CA LEU A 10 -13.44 0.77 -34.05
C LEU A 10 -13.57 -0.21 -35.22
N GLU A 11 -14.48 -1.17 -35.13
CA GLU A 11 -14.76 -2.11 -36.22
C GLU A 11 -15.32 -1.40 -37.46
N SER A 12 -16.19 -0.40 -37.27
CA SER A 12 -16.76 0.38 -38.37
C SER A 12 -15.71 1.16 -39.19
N ILE A 13 -14.57 1.51 -38.58
CA ILE A 13 -13.44 2.17 -39.25
C ILE A 13 -12.35 1.18 -39.70
N GLY A 14 -12.64 -0.13 -39.67
CA GLY A 14 -11.71 -1.19 -40.10
C GLY A 14 -10.55 -1.45 -39.13
N ARG A 15 -10.68 -1.03 -37.86
CA ARG A 15 -9.70 -1.30 -36.81
C ARG A 15 -10.24 -2.39 -35.88
N GLN A 16 -9.47 -3.46 -35.68
CA GLN A 16 -9.84 -4.44 -34.67
C GLN A 16 -9.47 -3.92 -33.28
N PRO A 17 -10.34 -4.10 -32.27
CA PRO A 17 -10.01 -3.76 -30.90
C PRO A 17 -8.77 -4.56 -30.47
N PRO A 18 -7.86 -3.94 -29.69
CA PRO A 18 -6.65 -4.61 -29.26
C PRO A 18 -7.01 -5.84 -28.41
N GLN A 19 -6.44 -6.99 -28.74
CA GLN A 19 -6.50 -8.17 -27.87
C GLN A 19 -5.49 -7.95 -26.73
N LEU A 20 -5.97 -7.99 -25.49
CA LEU A 20 -5.09 -7.94 -24.33
C LEU A 20 -4.23 -9.21 -24.34
N SER A 21 -2.92 -9.08 -24.14
CA SER A 21 -2.10 -10.27 -23.95
C SER A 21 -2.47 -10.96 -22.64
N SER A 22 -2.24 -12.27 -22.55
CA SER A 22 -2.47 -13.05 -21.33
C SER A 22 -1.75 -12.45 -20.11
N GLU A 23 -0.60 -11.81 -20.32
CA GLU A 23 0.18 -11.10 -19.30
C GLU A 23 -0.56 -9.87 -18.76
N VAL A 24 -1.25 -9.12 -19.63
CA VAL A 24 -2.04 -7.94 -19.24
C VAL A 24 -3.33 -8.35 -18.53
N GLU A 25 -3.96 -9.44 -18.95
CA GLU A 25 -5.14 -10.00 -18.26
C GLU A 25 -4.81 -10.54 -16.87
N GLU A 26 -3.67 -11.23 -16.71
CA GLU A 26 -3.22 -11.74 -15.42
C GLU A 26 -2.84 -10.59 -14.46
N ALA A 27 -2.19 -9.54 -14.97
CA ALA A 27 -1.89 -8.34 -14.20
C ALA A 27 -3.17 -7.61 -13.76
N ALA A 28 -4.16 -7.48 -14.64
CA ALA A 28 -5.44 -6.86 -14.31
C ALA A 28 -6.22 -7.66 -13.26
N ARG A 29 -6.22 -9.00 -13.35
CA ARG A 29 -6.86 -9.87 -12.35
C ARG A 29 -6.18 -9.76 -10.99
N LYS A 30 -4.84 -9.77 -10.94
CA LYS A 30 -4.08 -9.53 -9.70
C LYS A 30 -4.38 -8.16 -9.09
N LEU A 31 -4.58 -7.14 -9.93
CA LEU A 31 -4.97 -5.79 -9.49
C LEU A 31 -6.39 -5.74 -8.91
N GLU A 32 -7.35 -6.43 -9.54
CA GLU A 32 -8.72 -6.55 -9.03
C GLU A 32 -8.74 -7.32 -7.71
N GLU A 33 -7.95 -8.38 -7.59
CA GLU A 33 -7.83 -9.19 -6.36
C GLU A 33 -7.15 -8.45 -5.21
N SER A 34 -6.18 -7.58 -5.50
CA SER A 34 -5.56 -6.74 -4.47
C SER A 34 -6.50 -5.65 -3.94
N GLY A 35 -7.64 -5.42 -4.58
CA GLY A 35 -8.53 -4.31 -4.25
C GLY A 35 -7.97 -2.98 -4.75
N ALA A 36 -8.86 -2.04 -5.05
CA ALA A 36 -8.53 -0.73 -5.62
C ALA A 36 -7.77 0.22 -4.66
N PHE A 37 -7.13 -0.32 -3.63
CA PHE A 37 -6.41 0.46 -2.63
C PHE A 37 -5.03 0.84 -3.16
N VAL A 38 -4.70 2.13 -3.09
CA VAL A 38 -3.41 2.66 -3.54
C VAL A 38 -2.63 3.11 -2.32
N CYS A 39 -1.45 2.51 -2.13
CA CYS A 39 -0.57 2.87 -1.02
C CYS A 39 0.00 4.28 -1.23
N LYS A 40 -0.16 5.16 -0.24
CA LYS A 40 0.37 6.53 -0.28
C LYS A 40 1.90 6.57 -0.32
N ARG A 41 2.55 5.61 0.34
CA ARG A 41 4.03 5.53 0.40
C ARG A 41 4.66 5.08 -0.92
N THR A 42 4.12 4.05 -1.55
CA THR A 42 4.71 3.46 -2.76
C THR A 42 4.04 3.93 -4.06
N GLY A 43 2.84 4.51 -3.98
CA GLY A 43 2.01 4.88 -5.13
C GLY A 43 1.49 3.69 -5.92
N ARG A 44 1.68 2.46 -5.42
CA ARG A 44 1.27 1.22 -6.09
C ARG A 44 -0.06 0.72 -5.55
N PRO A 45 -0.89 0.08 -6.41
CA PRO A 45 -2.03 -0.67 -5.94
C PRO A 45 -1.56 -1.84 -5.07
N GLY A 46 -2.29 -2.10 -4.00
CA GLY A 46 -1.98 -3.15 -3.03
C GLY A 46 -3.20 -3.48 -2.19
N THR A 47 -3.05 -4.42 -1.27
CA THR A 47 -4.17 -4.85 -0.43
C THR A 47 -4.35 -3.92 0.76
N GLN A 48 -5.59 -3.55 1.07
CA GLN A 48 -5.88 -2.85 2.32
C GLN A 48 -5.59 -3.76 3.53
N LEU A 49 -5.16 -3.17 4.65
CA LEU A 49 -5.05 -3.92 5.92
C LEU A 49 -6.43 -4.40 6.38
N PRO A 50 -6.52 -5.53 7.10
CA PRO A 50 -7.80 -6.01 7.65
C PRO A 50 -8.29 -5.13 8.81
N GLU A 51 -7.38 -4.61 9.62
CA GLU A 51 -7.65 -3.76 10.78
C GLU A 51 -6.46 -2.83 11.06
N PRO A 52 -6.65 -1.73 11.82
CA PRO A 52 -5.55 -0.88 12.29
C PRO A 52 -4.54 -1.67 13.12
N PRO A 53 -3.22 -1.49 12.89
CA PRO A 53 -2.19 -2.28 13.58
C PRO A 53 -2.10 -1.99 15.08
N PHE A 54 -2.46 -0.78 15.51
CA PHE A 54 -2.53 -0.36 16.90
C PHE A 54 -3.55 0.75 17.08
N ARG A 55 -3.91 1.05 18.33
CA ARG A 55 -4.87 2.11 18.66
C ARG A 55 -4.21 3.47 18.57
N GLY A 56 -4.96 4.46 18.07
CA GLY A 56 -4.52 5.85 17.99
C GLY A 56 -4.68 6.44 16.60
N PRO A 57 -4.45 7.76 16.45
CA PRO A 57 -4.59 8.45 15.17
C PRO A 57 -3.63 7.89 14.11
N VAL A 58 -2.41 7.58 14.50
CA VAL A 58 -1.39 6.98 13.63
C VAL A 58 -1.81 5.60 13.12
N GLY A 59 -2.32 4.72 13.99
CA GLY A 59 -2.76 3.39 13.58
C GLY A 59 -3.92 3.45 12.58
N GLN A 60 -4.86 4.37 12.79
CA GLN A 60 -5.95 4.63 11.85
C GLN A 60 -5.42 5.16 10.51
N TRP A 61 -4.47 6.10 10.55
CA TRP A 61 -3.87 6.65 9.34
C TRP A 61 -3.16 5.57 8.52
N ILE A 62 -2.43 4.66 9.17
CA ILE A 62 -1.75 3.54 8.51
C ILE A 62 -2.76 2.64 7.81
N TYR A 63 -3.87 2.31 8.47
CA TYR A 63 -4.95 1.51 7.88
C TYR A 63 -5.56 2.16 6.62
N GLU A 64 -5.65 3.49 6.59
CA GLU A 64 -6.26 4.24 5.49
C GLU A 64 -5.28 4.56 4.34
N ASN A 65 -3.97 4.59 4.59
CA ASN A 65 -2.98 5.13 3.64
C ASN A 65 -1.89 4.13 3.25
N VAL A 66 -1.69 3.05 4.01
CA VAL A 66 -0.61 2.09 3.80
C VAL A 66 -1.20 0.74 3.40
N SER A 67 -0.65 0.13 2.36
CA SER A 67 -1.05 -1.22 1.94
C SER A 67 -0.42 -2.28 2.83
N ARG A 68 -1.07 -3.43 2.95
CA ARG A 68 -0.59 -4.60 3.70
C ARG A 68 0.82 -5.03 3.29
N GLU A 69 1.15 -4.95 2.00
CA GLU A 69 2.47 -5.27 1.46
C GLU A 69 3.55 -4.34 2.05
N THR A 70 3.35 -3.03 1.97
CA THR A 70 4.24 -2.02 2.57
C THR A 70 4.32 -2.14 4.09
N TRP A 71 3.21 -2.47 4.76
CA TRP A 71 3.22 -2.72 6.19
C TRP A 71 4.10 -3.93 6.55
N ASN A 72 4.01 -5.03 5.80
CA ASN A 72 4.87 -6.20 6.01
C ASN A 72 6.36 -5.89 5.76
N GLU A 73 6.67 -5.05 4.77
CA GLU A 73 8.03 -4.54 4.56
C GLU A 73 8.53 -3.75 5.77
N TRP A 74 7.67 -2.91 6.36
CA TRP A 74 7.98 -2.20 7.60
C TRP A 74 8.26 -3.17 8.75
N ILE A 75 7.45 -4.20 8.98
CA ILE A 75 7.70 -5.18 10.07
C ILE A 75 9.10 -5.81 9.96
N GLY A 76 9.53 -6.15 8.74
CA GLY A 76 10.87 -6.67 8.50
C GLY A 76 11.96 -5.64 8.78
N GLN A 77 11.74 -4.38 8.42
CA GLN A 77 12.68 -3.29 8.70
C GLN A 77 12.72 -2.94 10.20
N GLY A 78 11.57 -2.84 10.87
CA GLY A 78 11.44 -2.60 12.30
C GLY A 78 12.16 -3.67 13.11
N THR A 79 12.08 -4.94 12.71
CA THR A 79 12.85 -6.02 13.35
C THR A 79 14.37 -5.76 13.29
N LYS A 80 14.88 -5.22 12.17
CA LYS A 80 16.30 -4.85 12.06
C LYS A 80 16.63 -3.66 12.97
N VAL A 81 15.77 -2.63 13.00
CA VAL A 81 15.95 -1.47 13.88
C VAL A 81 16.07 -1.92 15.34
N ILE A 82 15.18 -2.82 15.79
CA ILE A 82 15.20 -3.37 17.15
C ILE A 82 16.53 -4.09 17.43
N ASN A 83 16.98 -4.95 16.51
CA ASN A 83 18.19 -5.75 16.71
C ASN A 83 19.48 -4.91 16.65
N GLU A 84 19.58 -3.99 15.69
CA GLU A 84 20.79 -3.19 15.47
C GLU A 84 20.95 -2.11 16.53
N LEU A 85 19.86 -1.45 16.94
CA LEU A 85 19.89 -0.44 18.01
C LEU A 85 19.74 -1.05 19.41
N ARG A 86 19.45 -2.35 19.49
CA ARG A 86 19.20 -3.09 20.74
C ARG A 86 18.14 -2.45 21.62
N LEU A 87 17.02 -2.08 20.99
CA LEU A 87 15.92 -1.39 21.65
C LEU A 87 15.28 -2.28 22.73
N ASP A 88 15.05 -1.70 23.91
CA ASP A 88 14.33 -2.31 25.01
C ASP A 88 12.96 -1.65 25.16
N PHE A 89 11.90 -2.38 24.78
CA PHE A 89 10.51 -1.90 24.80
C PHE A 89 9.95 -1.71 26.21
N SER A 90 10.73 -1.96 27.27
CA SER A 90 10.39 -1.51 28.62
C SER A 90 10.68 -0.03 28.86
N ARG A 91 11.51 0.60 28.02
CA ARG A 91 11.88 2.02 28.08
C ARG A 91 11.04 2.82 27.10
N GLU A 92 10.54 3.97 27.53
CA GLU A 92 9.78 4.88 26.66
C GLU A 92 10.65 5.45 25.53
N GLU A 93 11.90 5.83 25.84
CA GLU A 93 12.85 6.39 24.86
C GLU A 93 13.13 5.45 23.67
N ASP A 94 13.16 4.13 23.94
CA ASP A 94 13.44 3.13 22.91
C ASP A 94 12.18 2.85 22.07
N GLN A 95 10.98 2.97 22.66
CA GLN A 95 9.71 2.94 21.93
C GLN A 95 9.59 4.16 21.01
N ASP A 96 9.91 5.36 21.52
CA ASP A 96 9.91 6.59 20.73
C ASP A 96 10.88 6.51 19.55
N THR A 97 12.06 5.90 19.77
CA THR A 97 13.06 5.67 18.72
C THR A 97 12.53 4.72 17.64
N TYR A 98 11.84 3.63 18.03
CA TYR A 98 11.21 2.71 17.07
C TYR A 98 10.13 3.40 16.25
N ASP A 99 9.27 4.17 16.91
CA ASP A 99 8.18 4.91 16.29
C ASP A 99 8.71 5.98 15.32
N GLN A 100 9.78 6.69 15.67
CA GLN A 100 10.44 7.64 14.78
C GLN A 100 10.89 6.98 13.47
N HIS A 101 11.52 5.81 13.55
CA HIS A 101 11.91 5.04 12.36
C HIS A 101 10.70 4.54 11.56
N MET A 102 9.60 4.20 12.23
CA MET A 102 8.34 3.84 11.57
C MET A 102 7.79 5.01 10.76
N TYR A 103 7.73 6.19 11.36
CA TYR A 103 7.22 7.41 10.73
C TYR A 103 8.06 7.77 9.51
N GLU A 104 9.39 7.72 9.63
CA GLU A 104 10.30 7.96 8.51
C GLU A 104 10.13 6.92 7.40
N PHE A 105 10.00 5.64 7.75
CA PHE A 105 9.85 4.57 6.77
C PHE A 105 8.51 4.66 6.03
N LEU A 106 7.42 5.02 6.71
CA LEU A 106 6.08 5.14 6.11
C LEU A 106 5.81 6.51 5.50
N GLY A 107 6.66 7.50 5.77
CA GLY A 107 6.47 8.88 5.33
C GLY A 107 5.27 9.54 6.01
N ILE A 108 5.07 9.25 7.30
CA ILE A 108 4.06 9.91 8.12
C ILE A 108 4.56 11.32 8.42
N ASP A 109 3.74 12.30 8.10
CA ASP A 109 4.05 13.71 8.33
C ASP A 109 3.96 14.02 9.83
N GLU A 110 4.92 14.79 10.36
CA GLU A 110 4.99 15.14 11.79
C GLU A 110 3.72 15.87 12.26
N SER A 111 3.02 16.55 11.34
CA SER A 111 1.72 17.19 11.58
C SER A 111 0.58 16.22 11.93
N LEU A 112 0.73 14.91 11.70
CA LEU A 112 -0.22 13.87 12.12
C LEU A 112 0.04 13.35 13.53
N LEU A 113 1.13 13.77 14.17
CA LEU A 113 1.54 13.36 15.51
C LEU A 113 1.12 14.34 16.61
N GLU A 114 0.61 15.53 16.23
CA GLU A 114 0.12 16.60 17.12
C GLU A 114 -1.32 16.38 17.63
#